data_AF-A0A0M8PUZ2-F1
#
_entry.id   AF-A0A0M8PUZ2-F1
#
_cell.length_a   1.000
_cell.length_b   1.000
_cell.length_c   1.000
_cell.angle_alpha   90.00
_cell.angle_beta   90.00
_cell.angle_gamma   90.00
#
_symmetry.space_group_name_H-M   'P 1'
#
loop_
_entity.id
_entity.type
_entity.pdbx_description
1 polymer ?
#
loop_
_entity_poly.entity_id
_entity_poly.type
_entity_poly.pdbx_seq_one_letter_code
_entity_poly.pdbx_strand_id
1 'polypeptide(L)'
;MNSNTNKKINQVTENTLVIGIDIAKKKHYACAVDERGRVLQKSFPFSQSRGGFDAFYERILALRATHEKSEILVGFEPTGHYWMNLAAYLTLHGIPFVMVNPHHVNRSKELDDNLQTKNDQKDALVIARLLRDGRFSYPRILEGVEAELRNGATLRSKIQEDLNAIQNRIIRWIDRFFPEFMTVFKDFGKMAYAALEMT
;
A
#
# COMPACT_ATOMS: atom_id res chain seq x y z
N MET A 1 20.94 11.19 -18.94
CA MET A 1 19.53 10.70 -18.97
C MET A 1 19.48 9.34 -18.31
N ASN A 2 18.60 9.14 -17.31
CA ASN A 2 18.53 7.88 -16.57
C ASN A 2 18.05 6.74 -17.49
N SER A 3 18.93 5.79 -17.80
CA SER A 3 18.64 4.59 -18.62
C SER A 3 17.39 3.83 -18.14
N ASN A 4 17.12 3.84 -16.83
CA ASN A 4 15.96 3.18 -16.24
C ASN A 4 14.61 3.87 -16.52
N THR A 5 14.59 5.19 -16.72
CA THR A 5 13.34 5.91 -16.99
C THR A 5 12.84 5.62 -18.41
N ASN A 6 13.74 5.65 -19.39
CA ASN A 6 13.39 5.30 -20.78
C ASN A 6 12.90 3.86 -20.90
N LYS A 7 13.50 2.92 -20.15
CA LYS A 7 13.03 1.52 -20.10
C LYS A 7 11.59 1.41 -19.58
N LYS A 8 11.23 2.17 -18.55
CA LYS A 8 9.88 2.15 -17.96
C LYS A 8 8.84 2.77 -18.88
N ILE A 9 9.17 3.88 -19.53
CA ILE A 9 8.30 4.51 -20.53
C ILE A 9 8.06 3.54 -21.68
N ASN A 10 9.13 2.96 -22.24
CA ASN A 10 9.04 2.01 -23.36
C ASN A 10 8.35 0.68 -23.00
N GLN A 11 8.07 0.41 -21.72
CA GLN A 11 7.32 -0.77 -21.30
C GLN A 11 5.83 -0.62 -21.60
N VAL A 12 5.34 0.61 -21.58
CA VAL A 12 3.97 0.91 -21.98
C VAL A 12 4.01 1.17 -23.49
N THR A 13 3.21 0.38 -24.22
CA THR A 13 3.22 0.36 -25.69
C THR A 13 1.81 0.53 -26.22
N GLU A 14 1.67 0.73 -27.53
CA GLU A 14 0.36 0.80 -28.18
C GLU A 14 -0.52 -0.43 -27.94
N ASN A 15 0.07 -1.58 -27.58
CA ASN A 15 -0.65 -2.81 -27.27
C ASN A 15 -0.96 -3.00 -25.78
N THR A 16 -0.56 -2.06 -24.93
CA THR A 16 -0.75 -2.14 -23.47
C THR A 16 -2.06 -1.47 -23.04
N LEU A 17 -2.85 -2.20 -22.26
CA LEU A 17 -3.99 -1.67 -21.50
C LEU A 17 -3.48 -1.21 -20.13
N VAL A 18 -3.49 0.10 -19.89
CA VAL A 18 -3.01 0.68 -18.63
C VAL A 18 -4.17 0.90 -17.70
N ILE A 19 -4.07 0.39 -16.47
CA ILE A 19 -5.12 0.46 -15.47
C ILE A 19 -4.58 1.13 -14.22
N GLY A 20 -5.06 2.34 -13.94
CA GLY A 20 -4.81 3.02 -12.67
C GLY A 20 -5.92 2.68 -11.67
N ILE A 21 -5.53 2.34 -10.45
CA ILE A 21 -6.45 1.99 -9.37
C ILE A 21 -6.18 2.87 -8.15
N ASP A 22 -7.22 3.56 -7.69
CA ASP A 22 -7.24 4.18 -6.39
C ASP A 22 -7.77 3.21 -5.32
N ILE A 23 -6.99 3.02 -4.25
CA ILE A 23 -7.20 1.98 -3.26
C ILE A 23 -7.82 2.56 -2.00
N ALA A 24 -9.08 2.18 -1.72
CA ALA A 24 -9.73 2.43 -0.45
C ALA A 24 -10.05 1.15 0.35
N LYS A 25 -10.51 1.33 1.59
CA LYS A 25 -10.81 0.24 2.53
C LYS A 25 -11.88 -0.76 2.05
N LYS A 26 -12.97 -0.26 1.44
CA LYS A 26 -14.14 -1.09 1.05
C LYS A 26 -14.34 -1.19 -0.45
N LYS A 27 -14.10 -0.09 -1.17
CA LYS A 27 -14.40 0.05 -2.59
C LYS A 27 -13.24 0.75 -3.27
N HIS A 28 -12.65 0.09 -4.24
CA HIS A 28 -11.59 0.63 -5.09
C HIS A 28 -12.21 1.26 -6.33
N TYR A 29 -11.48 2.18 -6.96
CA TYR A 29 -11.86 2.77 -8.23
C TYR A 29 -10.76 2.51 -9.25
N ALA A 30 -11.12 1.91 -10.39
CA ALA A 30 -10.22 1.65 -11.50
C ALA A 30 -10.57 2.54 -12.68
N CYS A 31 -9.56 2.98 -13.43
CA CYS A 31 -9.70 3.66 -14.72
C CYS A 31 -8.74 3.02 -15.72
N ALA A 32 -9.20 2.83 -16.96
CA ALA A 32 -8.36 2.29 -18.03
C ALA A 32 -8.05 3.34 -19.08
N VAL A 33 -6.79 3.42 -19.49
CA VAL A 33 -6.28 4.32 -20.51
C VAL A 33 -5.41 3.58 -21.53
N ASP A 34 -5.23 4.18 -22.70
CA ASP A 34 -4.24 3.73 -23.68
C ASP A 34 -2.85 4.33 -23.41
N GLU A 35 -1.86 3.94 -24.21
CA GLU A 35 -0.50 4.51 -24.21
C GLU A 35 -0.47 6.03 -24.37
N ARG A 36 -1.49 6.63 -24.98
CA ARG A 36 -1.56 8.08 -25.16
C ARG A 36 -2.21 8.76 -23.95
N GLY A 37 -2.73 8.01 -22.99
CA GLY A 37 -3.48 8.50 -21.84
C GLY A 37 -4.94 8.85 -22.16
N ARG A 38 -5.47 8.38 -23.30
CA ARG A 38 -6.89 8.51 -23.65
C ARG A 38 -7.69 7.52 -22.81
N VAL A 39 -8.80 7.99 -22.25
CA VAL A 39 -9.68 7.16 -21.42
C VAL A 39 -10.39 6.13 -22.29
N LEU A 40 -10.03 4.87 -22.12
CA LEU A 40 -10.71 3.73 -22.74
C LEU A 40 -11.95 3.33 -21.93
N GLN A 41 -11.82 3.38 -20.60
CA GLN A 41 -12.92 3.12 -19.67
C GLN A 41 -12.94 4.18 -18.58
N LYS A 42 -14.08 4.86 -18.43
CA LYS A 42 -14.33 5.79 -17.32
C LYS A 42 -14.21 5.06 -15.99
N SER A 43 -13.83 5.82 -14.95
CA SER A 43 -13.65 5.25 -13.62
C SER A 43 -14.85 4.42 -13.18
N PHE A 44 -14.58 3.19 -12.76
CA PHE A 44 -15.59 2.26 -12.28
C PHE A 44 -15.15 1.65 -10.95
N PRO A 45 -16.09 1.39 -10.03
CA PRO A 45 -15.74 0.86 -8.74
C PRO A 45 -15.77 -0.67 -8.70
N PHE A 46 -15.01 -1.25 -7.77
CA PHE A 46 -15.09 -2.65 -7.41
C PHE A 46 -14.84 -2.83 -5.90
N SER A 47 -15.36 -3.90 -5.29
CA SER A 47 -15.25 -4.11 -3.85
C SER A 47 -13.96 -4.83 -3.45
N GLN A 48 -13.48 -4.54 -2.23
CA GLN A 48 -12.42 -5.29 -1.54
C GLN A 48 -12.97 -6.66 -1.09
N SER A 49 -13.26 -7.54 -2.05
CA SER A 49 -13.78 -8.89 -1.84
C SER A 49 -13.46 -9.77 -3.03
N ARG A 50 -13.47 -11.10 -2.85
CA ARG A 50 -13.19 -12.05 -3.93
C ARG A 50 -14.08 -11.82 -5.15
N GLY A 51 -15.39 -11.76 -4.96
CA GLY A 51 -16.34 -11.50 -6.06
C GLY A 51 -16.15 -10.12 -6.70
N GLY A 52 -15.68 -9.12 -5.95
CA GLY A 52 -15.32 -7.81 -6.49
C GLY A 52 -14.08 -7.87 -7.39
N PHE A 53 -13.09 -8.67 -7.00
CA PHE A 53 -11.88 -8.91 -7.78
C PHE A 53 -12.15 -9.75 -9.03
N ASP A 54 -13.00 -10.77 -8.93
CA ASP A 54 -13.43 -11.58 -10.10
C ASP A 54 -14.18 -10.69 -11.10
N ALA A 55 -15.12 -9.86 -10.65
CA ALA A 55 -15.82 -8.90 -11.51
C ALA A 55 -14.87 -7.85 -12.13
N PHE A 56 -13.84 -7.43 -11.39
CA PHE A 56 -12.80 -6.55 -11.90
C PHE A 56 -11.97 -7.25 -12.99
N TYR A 57 -11.53 -8.49 -12.75
CA TYR A 57 -10.75 -9.30 -13.70
C TYR A 57 -11.50 -9.51 -15.02
N GLU A 58 -12.75 -9.96 -14.96
CA GLU A 58 -13.59 -10.14 -16.15
C GLU A 58 -13.74 -8.83 -16.95
N ARG A 59 -13.88 -7.71 -16.25
CA ARG A 59 -13.95 -6.40 -16.89
C ARG A 59 -12.64 -6.01 -17.57
N ILE A 60 -11.49 -6.34 -16.99
CA ILE A 60 -10.19 -6.12 -17.63
C ILE A 60 -10.08 -6.94 -18.91
N LEU A 61 -10.45 -8.22 -18.87
CA LEU A 61 -10.42 -9.09 -20.05
C LEU A 61 -11.34 -8.58 -21.16
N ALA A 62 -12.54 -8.11 -20.80
CA ALA A 62 -13.47 -7.50 -21.75
C ALA A 62 -12.88 -6.23 -22.40
N LEU A 63 -12.24 -5.35 -21.61
CA LEU A 63 -11.58 -4.15 -22.13
C LEU A 63 -10.39 -4.48 -23.03
N ARG A 64 -9.61 -5.49 -22.64
CA ARG A 64 -8.47 -5.99 -23.42
C ARG A 64 -8.93 -6.46 -24.79
N ALA A 65 -10.01 -7.24 -24.86
CA ALA A 65 -10.59 -7.72 -26.11
C ALA A 65 -11.20 -6.57 -26.95
N THR A 66 -11.96 -5.68 -26.31
CA THR A 66 -12.66 -4.56 -26.97
C THR A 66 -11.70 -3.56 -27.61
N HIS A 67 -10.54 -3.35 -27.00
CA HIS A 67 -9.53 -2.39 -27.47
C HIS A 67 -8.31 -3.05 -28.10
N GLU A 68 -8.41 -4.35 -28.42
CA GLU A 68 -7.37 -5.13 -29.11
C GLU A 68 -5.97 -5.02 -28.46
N LYS A 69 -5.94 -5.02 -27.13
CA LYS A 69 -4.70 -4.91 -26.35
C LYS A 69 -4.12 -6.30 -26.08
N SER A 70 -2.82 -6.49 -26.29
CA SER A 70 -2.16 -7.75 -25.96
C SER A 70 -1.62 -7.77 -24.53
N GLU A 71 -1.27 -6.62 -23.96
CA GLU A 71 -0.66 -6.53 -22.63
C GLU A 71 -1.59 -5.79 -21.65
N ILE A 72 -1.45 -6.08 -20.36
CA ILE A 72 -2.12 -5.35 -19.28
C ILE A 72 -1.04 -4.85 -18.33
N LEU A 73 -1.14 -3.60 -17.89
CA LEU A 73 -0.33 -3.07 -16.80
C LEU A 73 -1.25 -2.43 -15.77
N VAL A 74 -1.30 -3.00 -14.57
CA VAL A 74 -2.04 -2.44 -13.44
C VAL A 74 -1.12 -1.60 -12.58
N GLY A 75 -1.60 -0.49 -12.05
CA GLY A 75 -0.86 0.17 -10.99
C GLY A 75 -1.74 0.99 -10.06
N PHE A 76 -1.21 1.17 -8.86
CA PHE A 76 -1.94 1.76 -7.75
C PHE A 76 -1.02 2.49 -6.79
N GLU A 77 -1.60 3.41 -6.03
CA GLU A 77 -0.98 3.99 -4.85
C GLU A 77 -1.15 3.01 -3.66
N PRO A 78 -0.07 2.65 -2.95
CA PRO A 78 -0.17 1.79 -1.79
C PRO A 78 -0.78 2.54 -0.59
N THR A 79 -2.11 2.46 -0.44
CA THR A 79 -2.83 3.02 0.71
C THR A 79 -3.09 1.94 1.78
N GLY A 80 -2.40 2.05 2.92
CA GLY A 80 -2.52 1.09 4.02
C GLY A 80 -2.10 -0.33 3.61
N HIS A 81 -2.79 -1.36 4.13
CA HIS A 81 -2.53 -2.77 3.78
C HIS A 81 -3.52 -3.35 2.74
N TYR A 82 -4.55 -2.59 2.35
CA TYR A 82 -5.63 -3.09 1.47
C TYR A 82 -5.16 -3.48 0.07
N TRP A 83 -4.09 -2.84 -0.41
CA TRP A 83 -3.48 -3.18 -1.70
C TRP A 83 -2.89 -4.59 -1.73
N MET A 84 -2.54 -5.18 -0.58
CA MET A 84 -1.90 -6.50 -0.51
C MET A 84 -2.86 -7.60 -0.96
N ASN A 85 -4.16 -7.48 -0.65
CA ASN A 85 -5.18 -8.43 -1.10
C ASN A 85 -5.32 -8.40 -2.63
N LEU A 86 -5.33 -7.19 -3.21
CA LEU A 86 -5.40 -7.01 -4.65
C LEU A 86 -4.11 -7.51 -5.33
N ALA A 87 -2.94 -7.20 -4.77
CA ALA A 87 -1.65 -7.68 -5.26
C ALA A 87 -1.57 -9.20 -5.28
N ALA A 88 -2.01 -9.87 -4.21
CA ALA A 88 -2.07 -11.33 -4.15
C ALA A 88 -3.01 -11.91 -5.23
N TYR A 89 -4.17 -11.27 -5.43
CA TYR A 89 -5.12 -11.67 -6.47
C TYR A 89 -4.54 -11.51 -7.89
N LEU A 90 -3.90 -10.38 -8.18
CA LEU A 90 -3.28 -10.10 -9.48
C LEU A 90 -2.12 -11.06 -9.76
N THR A 91 -1.31 -11.37 -8.74
CA THR A 91 -0.21 -12.34 -8.84
C THR A 91 -0.73 -13.73 -9.21
N LEU A 92 -1.82 -14.18 -8.57
CA LEU A 92 -2.44 -15.48 -8.87
C LEU A 92 -2.99 -15.59 -10.30
N HIS A 93 -3.40 -14.46 -10.89
CA HIS A 93 -3.90 -14.41 -12.28
C HIS A 93 -2.83 -13.97 -13.29
N GLY A 94 -1.56 -13.85 -12.89
CA GLY A 94 -0.46 -13.47 -13.77
C GLY A 94 -0.55 -12.05 -14.34
N ILE A 95 -1.30 -11.15 -13.70
CA ILE A 95 -1.39 -9.75 -14.13
C ILE A 95 -0.23 -8.95 -13.52
N PRO A 96 0.63 -8.34 -14.34
CA PRO A 96 1.72 -7.52 -13.81
C PRO A 96 1.17 -6.23 -13.21
N PHE A 97 1.72 -5.86 -12.06
CA PHE A 97 1.33 -4.64 -11.37
C PHE A 97 2.51 -3.86 -10.80
N VAL A 98 2.33 -2.56 -10.66
CA VAL A 98 3.34 -1.61 -10.20
C VAL A 98 2.77 -0.61 -9.20
N MET A 99 3.65 -0.01 -8.41
CA MET A 99 3.26 1.00 -7.41
C MET A 99 3.66 2.39 -7.85
N VAL A 100 2.76 3.35 -7.63
CA VAL A 100 3.01 4.78 -7.82
C VAL A 100 3.23 5.45 -6.46
N ASN A 101 4.14 6.41 -6.40
CA ASN A 101 4.43 7.16 -5.18
C ASN A 101 3.27 8.12 -4.85
N PRO A 102 2.69 8.08 -3.62
CA PRO A 102 1.68 9.04 -3.14
C PRO A 102 2.01 10.52 -3.42
N HIS A 103 3.27 10.91 -3.26
CA HIS A 103 3.70 12.29 -3.50
C HIS A 103 3.58 12.69 -4.97
N HIS A 104 3.80 11.76 -5.91
CA HIS A 104 3.64 12.03 -7.34
C HIS A 104 2.17 12.14 -7.72
N VAL A 105 1.32 11.32 -7.09
CA VAL A 105 -0.13 11.35 -7.27
C VAL A 105 -0.66 12.72 -6.83
N ASN A 106 -0.34 13.16 -5.61
CA ASN A 106 -0.77 14.46 -5.08
C ASN A 106 -0.30 15.66 -5.92
N ARG A 107 0.99 15.70 -6.31
CA ARG A 107 1.50 16.80 -7.16
C ARG A 107 0.85 16.82 -8.54
N SER A 108 0.49 15.66 -9.08
CA SER A 108 -0.18 15.60 -10.39
C SER A 108 -1.63 16.06 -10.30
N LYS A 109 -2.30 15.82 -9.16
CA LYS A 109 -3.63 16.38 -8.89
C LYS A 109 -3.60 17.90 -8.92
N GLU A 110 -2.61 18.53 -8.26
CA GLU A 110 -2.47 20.00 -8.24
C GLU A 110 -2.34 20.62 -9.64
N LEU A 111 -1.77 19.90 -10.60
CA LEU A 111 -1.63 20.36 -11.99
C LEU A 111 -2.93 20.18 -12.80
N ASP A 112 -3.70 19.14 -12.50
CA ASP A 112 -4.94 18.79 -13.22
C ASP A 112 -6.20 19.43 -12.58
N ASP A 113 -6.15 19.84 -11.31
CA ASP A 113 -7.32 20.32 -10.57
C ASP A 113 -7.64 21.80 -10.82
N ASN A 114 -8.77 22.01 -11.50
CA ASN A 114 -9.49 23.29 -11.56
C ASN A 114 -10.92 23.22 -10.96
N LEU A 115 -11.39 22.09 -10.40
CA LEU A 115 -12.79 21.94 -9.93
C LEU A 115 -13.03 20.92 -8.78
N GLN A 116 -13.92 21.28 -7.86
CA GLN A 116 -14.42 20.53 -6.69
C GLN A 116 -15.32 19.32 -7.05
N THR A 117 -14.78 18.19 -7.51
CA THR A 117 -15.58 16.96 -7.73
C THR A 117 -14.89 15.73 -7.16
N LYS A 118 -15.71 14.76 -6.68
CA LYS A 118 -15.32 13.54 -5.93
C LYS A 118 -13.98 12.92 -6.41
N ASN A 119 -13.01 12.87 -5.50
CA ASN A 119 -11.59 12.60 -5.77
C ASN A 119 -11.30 11.20 -6.30
N ASP A 120 -11.93 10.14 -5.76
CA ASP A 120 -11.54 8.74 -6.03
C ASP A 120 -11.54 8.36 -7.54
N GLN A 121 -12.44 8.97 -8.33
CA GLN A 121 -12.52 8.71 -9.78
C GLN A 121 -11.41 9.40 -10.58
N LYS A 122 -11.04 10.61 -10.15
CA LYS A 122 -9.93 11.36 -10.76
C LYS A 122 -8.60 10.73 -10.38
N ASP A 123 -8.48 10.25 -9.14
CA ASP A 123 -7.26 9.66 -8.60
C ASP A 123 -6.86 8.42 -9.40
N ALA A 124 -7.83 7.55 -9.74
CA ALA A 124 -7.59 6.42 -10.62
C ALA A 124 -7.03 6.83 -12.01
N LEU A 125 -7.52 7.93 -12.58
CA LEU A 125 -7.04 8.47 -13.86
C LEU A 125 -5.63 9.06 -13.74
N VAL A 126 -5.36 9.81 -12.68
CA VAL A 126 -4.03 10.39 -12.40
C VAL A 126 -3.00 9.28 -12.24
N ILE A 127 -3.33 8.22 -11.50
CA ILE A 127 -2.49 7.03 -11.36
C ILE A 127 -2.21 6.42 -12.73
N ALA A 128 -3.24 6.19 -13.55
CA ALA A 128 -3.07 5.61 -14.88
C ALA A 128 -2.14 6.43 -15.79
N ARG A 129 -2.22 7.76 -15.73
CA ARG A 129 -1.32 8.67 -16.46
C ARG A 129 0.13 8.58 -15.96
N LEU A 130 0.33 8.47 -14.65
CA LEU A 130 1.67 8.29 -14.06
C LEU A 130 2.31 6.96 -14.46
N LEU A 131 1.51 5.91 -14.67
CA LEU A 131 1.98 4.63 -15.18
C LEU A 131 2.56 4.76 -16.59
N ARG A 132 1.81 5.39 -17.49
CA ARG A 132 2.27 5.71 -18.85
C ARG A 132 3.59 6.48 -18.82
N ASP A 133 3.72 7.47 -17.94
CA ASP A 133 4.92 8.30 -17.83
C ASP A 133 6.14 7.55 -17.25
N GLY A 134 6.03 6.25 -16.96
CA GLY A 134 7.09 5.46 -16.35
C GLY A 134 7.38 5.82 -14.89
N ARG A 135 6.48 6.57 -14.24
CA ARG A 135 6.64 7.10 -12.86
C ARG A 135 6.15 6.10 -11.81
N PHE A 136 6.57 4.85 -11.95
CA PHE A 136 6.21 3.76 -11.05
C PHE A 136 7.44 3.01 -10.54
N SER A 137 7.22 2.14 -9.56
CA SER A 137 8.21 1.24 -8.98
C SER A 137 7.64 -0.17 -8.89
N TYR A 138 8.49 -1.18 -9.04
CA TYR A 138 8.05 -2.55 -8.84
C TYR A 138 7.96 -2.85 -7.34
N PRO A 139 6.82 -3.38 -6.87
CA PRO A 139 6.70 -3.79 -5.49
C PRO A 139 7.63 -4.96 -5.21
N ARG A 140 8.38 -4.87 -4.12
CA ARG A 140 9.10 -6.04 -3.59
C ARG A 140 8.12 -6.84 -2.74
N ILE A 141 7.49 -7.84 -3.35
CA ILE A 141 6.71 -8.85 -2.64
C ILE A 141 7.72 -9.77 -1.96
N LEU A 142 7.68 -9.84 -0.63
CA LEU A 142 8.49 -10.78 0.12
C LEU A 142 7.71 -12.08 0.21
N GLU A 143 8.39 -13.21 -0.04
CA GLU A 143 7.81 -14.54 0.01
C GLU A 143 8.63 -15.46 0.91
N GLY A 144 7.98 -16.51 1.41
CA GLY A 144 8.60 -17.52 2.28
C GLY A 144 9.35 -16.92 3.46
N VAL A 145 10.61 -17.33 3.63
CA VAL A 145 11.46 -16.96 4.76
C VAL A 145 11.65 -15.44 4.88
N GLU A 146 11.76 -14.70 3.77
CA GLU A 146 11.92 -13.24 3.84
C GLU A 146 10.69 -12.55 4.43
N ALA A 147 9.49 -13.03 4.07
CA ALA A 147 8.23 -12.51 4.60
C ALA A 147 8.09 -12.81 6.10
N GLU A 148 8.41 -14.04 6.49
CA GLU A 148 8.38 -14.47 7.90
C GLU A 148 9.34 -13.67 8.76
N LEU A 149 10.58 -13.44 8.29
CA LEU A 149 11.57 -12.62 8.98
C LEU A 149 11.07 -11.17 9.18
N ARG A 150 10.46 -10.57 8.16
CA ARG A 150 9.89 -9.22 8.27
C ARG A 150 8.73 -9.18 9.27
N ASN A 151 7.85 -10.16 9.24
CA ASN A 151 6.74 -10.26 10.18
C ASN A 151 7.26 -10.42 11.62
N GLY A 152 8.24 -11.30 11.83
CA GLY A 152 8.90 -11.50 13.12
C GLY A 152 9.61 -10.24 13.65
N ALA A 153 10.33 -9.52 12.78
CA ALA A 153 10.98 -8.25 13.14
C ALA A 153 9.95 -7.18 13.54
N THR A 154 8.85 -7.08 12.81
CA THR A 154 7.75 -6.16 13.10
C THR A 154 7.10 -6.50 14.43
N LEU A 155 6.80 -7.77 14.67
CA LEU A 155 6.23 -8.26 15.93
C LEU A 155 7.15 -7.96 17.12
N ARG A 156 8.47 -8.24 16.97
CA ARG A 156 9.46 -7.92 18.00
C ARG A 156 9.48 -6.43 18.34
N SER A 157 9.44 -5.56 17.33
CA SER A 157 9.39 -4.10 17.55
C SER A 157 8.14 -3.72 18.36
N LYS A 158 6.98 -4.31 18.04
CA LYS A 158 5.74 -4.06 18.76
C LYS A 158 5.82 -4.51 20.21
N ILE A 159 6.34 -5.71 20.46
CA ILE A 159 6.55 -6.22 21.82
C ILE A 159 7.49 -5.30 22.61
N GLN A 160 8.55 -4.77 21.98
CA GLN A 160 9.46 -3.84 22.64
C GLN A 160 8.79 -2.52 23.02
N GLU A 161 7.94 -1.97 22.14
CA GLU A 161 7.12 -0.79 22.44
C GLU A 161 6.20 -1.05 23.63
N ASP A 162 5.51 -2.20 23.64
CA ASP A 162 4.57 -2.57 24.70
C ASP A 162 5.30 -2.79 26.04
N LEU A 163 6.46 -3.46 26.02
CA LEU A 163 7.32 -3.63 27.20
C LEU A 163 7.73 -2.28 27.79
N ASN A 164 8.22 -1.36 26.94
CA ASN A 164 8.61 -0.03 27.39
C ASN A 164 7.41 0.75 27.95
N ALA A 165 6.23 0.64 27.32
CA ALA A 165 5.02 1.29 27.78
C ALA A 165 4.58 0.75 29.16
N ILE A 166 4.68 -0.56 29.39
CA ILE A 166 4.37 -1.19 30.67
C ILE A 166 5.38 -0.78 31.74
N GLN A 167 6.69 -0.80 31.44
CA GLN A 167 7.73 -0.34 32.36
C GLN A 167 7.50 1.11 32.79
N ASN A 168 7.19 2.00 31.83
CA ASN A 168 6.86 3.40 32.13
C ASN A 168 5.58 3.55 32.95
N ARG A 169 4.64 2.61 32.89
CA ARG A 169 3.47 2.60 33.78
C ARG A 169 3.89 2.20 35.19
N ILE A 170 4.70 1.15 35.35
CA ILE A 170 5.20 0.70 36.65
C ILE A 170 5.98 1.82 37.35
N ILE A 171 6.92 2.46 36.65
CA ILE A 171 7.70 3.59 37.18
C ILE A 171 6.77 4.70 37.68
N ARG A 172 5.77 5.10 36.89
CA ARG A 172 4.79 6.13 37.30
C ARG A 172 4.00 5.77 38.55
N TRP A 173 3.68 4.50 38.76
CA TRP A 173 3.02 4.05 39.98
C TRP A 173 3.98 4.11 41.17
N ILE A 174 5.21 3.62 41.01
CA ILE A 174 6.23 3.64 42.06
C ILE A 174 6.55 5.08 42.47
N ASP A 175 6.78 5.98 41.53
CA ASP A 175 7.07 7.39 41.83
C ASP A 175 5.94 8.06 42.62
N ARG A 176 4.69 7.60 42.48
CA ARG A 176 3.53 8.17 43.17
C ARG A 176 3.32 7.63 44.58
N PHE A 177 3.67 6.36 44.83
CA PHE A 177 3.34 5.68 46.09
C PHE A 177 4.58 5.26 46.91
N PHE A 178 5.74 5.12 46.26
CA PHE A 178 7.00 4.72 46.90
C PHE A 178 8.25 5.24 46.14
N PRO A 179 8.50 6.56 46.11
CA PRO A 179 9.53 7.18 45.28
C PRO A 179 10.97 6.78 45.65
N GLU A 180 11.23 6.34 46.88
CA GLU A 180 12.56 5.88 47.32
C GLU A 180 12.93 4.52 46.74
N PHE A 181 11.99 3.78 46.15
CA PHE A 181 12.21 2.42 45.64
C PHE A 181 13.41 2.32 44.68
N MET A 182 13.54 3.27 43.76
CA MET A 182 14.62 3.29 42.77
C MET A 182 16.00 3.65 43.35
N THR A 183 16.06 4.10 44.61
CA THR A 183 17.33 4.31 45.32
C THR A 183 17.97 3.00 45.78
N VAL A 184 17.13 1.99 46.04
CA VAL A 184 17.52 0.65 46.47
C VAL A 184 17.68 -0.28 45.26
N PHE A 185 16.74 -0.21 44.32
CA PHE A 185 16.75 -1.03 43.09
C PHE A 185 17.06 -0.18 41.87
N LYS A 186 18.21 -0.43 41.21
CA LYS A 186 18.60 0.29 39.99
C LYS A 186 17.75 -0.08 38.77
N ASP A 187 17.22 -1.29 38.74
CA ASP A 187 16.45 -1.84 37.63
C ASP A 187 15.35 -2.79 38.12
N PHE A 188 14.40 -3.08 37.23
CA PHE A 188 13.31 -4.03 37.48
C PHE A 188 13.78 -5.48 37.30
N GLY A 189 14.66 -5.93 38.20
CA GLY A 189 15.11 -7.31 38.29
C GLY A 189 14.19 -8.18 39.16
N LYS A 190 14.49 -9.49 39.25
CA LYS A 190 13.70 -10.46 40.04
C LYS A 190 13.48 -10.03 41.49
N MET A 191 14.49 -9.45 42.13
CA MET A 191 14.41 -9.00 43.53
C MET A 191 13.54 -7.75 43.69
N ALA A 192 13.57 -6.83 42.72
CA ALA A 192 12.71 -5.65 42.71
C ALA A 192 11.23 -6.06 42.58
N TYR A 193 10.93 -7.02 41.71
CA TYR A 193 9.58 -7.55 41.57
C TYR A 193 9.09 -8.29 42.82
N ALA A 194 9.93 -9.13 43.42
CA ALA A 194 9.58 -9.82 44.67
C ALA A 194 9.28 -8.84 45.81
N ALA A 195 10.04 -7.74 45.91
CA ALA A 195 9.78 -6.70 46.91
C ALA A 195 8.43 -5.98 46.67
N LEU A 196 8.09 -5.70 45.40
CA LEU A 196 6.81 -5.07 45.03
C LEU A 196 5.60 -6.00 45.23
N GLU A 197 5.77 -7.32 45.16
CA GLU A 197 4.68 -8.28 45.45
C GLU A 197 4.35 -8.37 46.94
N MET A 198 5.29 -7.99 47.81
CA MET A 198 5.13 -8.08 49.27
C MET A 198 4.61 -6.77 49.92
N THR A 199 4.50 -5.69 49.14
CA THR A 199 3.97 -4.38 49.55
C THR A 199 2.55 -4.17 49.07
#